data_AF-A0A9W5PJK5-F1
#
_entry.id   AF-A0A9W5PJK5-F1
#
_cell.length_a   1.000
_cell.length_b   1.000
_cell.length_c   1.000
_cell.angle_alpha   90.00
_cell.angle_beta   90.00
_cell.angle_gamma   90.00
#
_symmetry.space_group_name_H-M   'P 1'
#
loop_
_entity.id
_entity.type
_entity.pdbx_description
1 polymer ?
#
loop_
_entity_poly.entity_id
_entity_poly.type
_entity_poly.pdbx_seq_one_letter_code
_entity_poly.pdbx_strand_id
1 'polypeptide(L)'
;MSKKRSPVSFEEKKQKVEALTKKMEKSIEGYFRSPGDLKEYLSFMAKLYRYSPSNIALIQSQFEGSKAVGSFSFWKEKGFSVNKGEKGIQILVPNRTTAKFKDKTGTWKPVAKASEEEKKQIESKNVEVKPGRLYFSVGYVFDVSQTNAKAEDLPRIFPNRWLEGSVGDYKSLYKGMEAIAEKNGVKIIEPKQELGVAKTNYEKSRDGMQNK
;
A
#
# COMPACT_ATOMS: atom_id res chain seq x y z
N MET A 1 -5.52 34.57 -15.79
CA MET A 1 -4.08 34.28 -16.00
C MET A 1 -3.69 33.02 -15.25
N SER A 2 -3.46 31.90 -15.96
CA SER A 2 -3.01 30.65 -15.35
C SER A 2 -1.50 30.70 -15.15
N LYS A 3 -1.02 30.85 -13.90
CA LYS A 3 0.41 30.73 -13.59
C LYS A 3 0.85 29.29 -13.87
N LYS A 4 1.53 29.05 -14.99
CA LYS A 4 2.26 27.79 -15.23
C LYS A 4 3.25 27.61 -14.08
N ARG A 5 3.00 26.64 -13.20
CA ARG A 5 3.94 26.28 -12.12
C ARG A 5 5.23 25.78 -12.75
N SER A 6 6.35 26.38 -12.37
CA SER A 6 7.69 25.92 -12.72
C SER A 6 7.89 24.46 -12.28
N PRO A 7 8.63 23.64 -13.04
CA PRO A 7 8.90 22.26 -12.67
C PRO A 7 9.68 22.22 -11.35
N VAL A 8 9.10 21.52 -10.36
CA VAL A 8 9.72 21.29 -9.04
C VAL A 8 11.08 20.58 -9.24
N SER A 9 12.13 21.09 -8.60
CA SER A 9 13.49 20.59 -8.72
C SER A 9 13.63 19.18 -8.13
N PHE A 10 14.71 18.46 -8.48
CA PHE A 10 14.98 17.15 -7.88
C PHE A 10 15.14 17.26 -6.36
N GLU A 11 15.84 18.28 -5.89
CA GLU A 11 16.09 18.49 -4.46
C GLU A 11 14.79 18.80 -3.71
N GLU A 12 13.91 19.63 -4.28
CA GLU A 12 12.59 19.90 -3.69
C GLU A 12 11.72 18.64 -3.63
N LYS A 13 11.79 17.75 -4.63
CA LYS A 13 11.07 16.46 -4.60
C LYS A 13 11.60 15.55 -3.50
N LYS A 14 12.92 15.49 -3.36
CA LYS A 14 13.61 14.72 -2.31
C LYS A 14 13.19 15.23 -0.92
N GLN A 15 13.27 16.53 -0.68
CA GLN A 15 12.84 17.16 0.57
C GLN A 15 11.38 16.87 0.92
N LYS A 16 10.47 16.88 -0.08
CA LYS A 16 9.06 16.52 0.15
C LYS A 16 8.88 15.07 0.58
N VAL A 17 9.63 14.14 -0.02
CA VAL A 17 9.60 12.73 0.35
C VAL A 17 10.16 12.54 1.76
N GLU A 18 11.27 13.19 2.09
CA GLU A 18 11.86 13.15 3.43
C GLU A 18 10.91 13.72 4.49
N ALA A 19 10.30 14.87 4.23
CA ALA A 19 9.32 15.47 5.14
C ALA A 19 8.09 14.58 5.37
N LEU A 20 7.58 13.95 4.30
CA LEU A 20 6.46 13.03 4.39
C LEU A 20 6.85 11.75 5.18
N THR A 21 8.07 11.26 4.98
CA THR A 21 8.60 10.09 5.71
C THR A 21 8.73 10.40 7.20
N LYS A 22 9.27 11.56 7.58
CA LYS A 22 9.34 11.99 8.99
C LYS A 22 7.95 12.12 9.63
N LYS A 23 6.96 12.63 8.87
CA LYS A 23 5.57 12.70 9.34
C LYS A 23 5.00 11.30 9.58
N MET A 24 5.25 10.36 8.67
CA MET A 24 4.85 8.97 8.80
C MET A 24 5.43 8.32 10.07
N GLU A 25 6.75 8.46 10.28
CA GLU A 25 7.44 7.91 11.46
C GLU A 25 6.82 8.42 12.76
N LYS A 26 6.63 9.74 12.86
CA LYS A 26 5.99 10.35 14.04
C LYS A 26 4.57 9.84 14.29
N SER A 27 3.77 9.65 13.24
CA SER A 27 2.41 9.10 13.37
C SER A 27 2.45 7.66 13.88
N ILE A 28 3.35 6.83 13.34
CA ILE A 28 3.52 5.44 13.77
C ILE A 28 3.91 5.37 15.24
N GLU A 29 4.91 6.16 15.68
CA GLU A 29 5.30 6.24 17.09
C GLU A 29 4.12 6.63 18.00
N GLY A 30 3.25 7.52 17.54
CA GLY A 30 2.04 7.92 18.25
C GLY A 30 1.11 6.75 18.56
N TYR A 31 0.93 5.82 17.61
CA TYR A 31 0.01 4.69 17.76
C TYR A 31 0.45 3.64 18.78
N PHE A 32 1.70 3.67 19.24
CA PHE A 32 2.21 2.74 20.25
C PHE A 32 2.25 3.33 21.67
N ARG A 33 1.70 4.53 21.89
CA ARG A 33 1.70 5.19 23.21
C ARG A 33 0.69 4.60 24.19
N SER A 34 -0.43 4.10 23.69
CA SER A 34 -1.46 3.46 24.52
C SER A 34 -2.15 2.30 23.78
N PRO A 35 -2.78 1.37 24.52
CA PRO A 35 -3.64 0.35 23.91
C PRO A 35 -4.80 0.93 23.08
N GLY A 36 -5.30 2.12 23.45
CA GLY A 36 -6.35 2.82 22.73
C GLY A 36 -5.90 3.28 21.35
N ASP A 37 -4.75 3.98 21.28
CA ASP A 37 -4.19 4.47 20.02
C ASP A 37 -3.88 3.31 19.06
N LEU A 38 -3.35 2.21 19.59
CA LEU A 38 -3.07 1.01 18.81
C LEU A 38 -4.35 0.39 18.26
N LYS A 39 -5.40 0.30 19.10
CA LYS A 39 -6.70 -0.23 18.69
C LYS A 39 -7.32 0.60 17.57
N GLU A 40 -7.23 1.93 17.66
CA GLU A 40 -7.72 2.84 16.62
C GLU A 40 -6.94 2.66 15.30
N TYR A 41 -5.61 2.59 15.37
CA TYR A 41 -4.77 2.32 14.21
C TYR A 41 -5.08 0.97 13.55
N LEU A 42 -5.21 -0.11 14.33
CA LEU A 42 -5.59 -1.44 13.83
C LEU A 42 -6.97 -1.43 13.18
N SER A 43 -7.94 -0.74 13.80
CA SER A 43 -9.29 -0.60 13.27
C SER A 43 -9.30 0.16 11.94
N PHE A 44 -8.42 1.14 11.78
CA PHE A 44 -8.25 1.88 10.54
C PHE A 44 -7.53 1.06 9.46
N MET A 45 -6.49 0.29 9.84
CA MET A 45 -5.80 -0.63 8.94
C MET A 45 -6.74 -1.66 8.31
N ALA A 46 -7.69 -2.19 9.08
CA ALA A 46 -8.69 -3.13 8.59
C ALA A 46 -9.54 -2.56 7.43
N LYS A 47 -9.80 -1.25 7.42
CA LYS A 47 -10.59 -0.58 6.36
C LYS A 47 -9.79 -0.37 5.08
N LEU A 48 -8.48 -0.11 5.19
CA LEU A 48 -7.60 0.26 4.08
C LEU A 48 -6.57 -0.83 3.73
N TYR A 49 -6.95 -2.11 3.80
CA TYR A 49 -6.10 -3.28 3.60
C TYR A 49 -5.32 -3.37 2.26
N ARG A 50 -5.62 -2.51 1.28
CA ARG A 50 -4.89 -2.43 -0.01
C ARG A 50 -3.66 -1.51 0.04
N TYR A 51 -3.47 -0.78 1.13
CA TYR A 51 -2.33 0.13 1.32
C TYR A 51 -1.34 -0.48 2.31
N SER A 52 -0.07 -0.07 2.22
CA SER A 52 0.95 -0.45 3.20
C SER A 52 0.66 0.20 4.56
N PRO A 53 1.11 -0.40 5.70
CA PRO A 53 0.95 0.21 7.02
C PRO A 53 1.47 1.65 7.10
N SER A 54 2.59 1.92 6.41
CA SER A 54 3.16 3.25 6.20
C SER A 54 2.17 4.24 5.57
N ASN A 55 1.55 3.86 4.45
CA ASN A 55 0.58 4.71 3.78
C ASN A 55 -0.74 4.82 4.57
N ILE A 56 -1.12 3.77 5.31
CA ILE A 56 -2.27 3.82 6.21
C ILE A 56 -2.05 4.85 7.32
N ALA A 57 -0.88 4.85 7.98
CA ALA A 57 -0.52 5.84 8.99
C ALA A 57 -0.51 7.27 8.42
N LEU A 58 0.02 7.44 7.20
CA LEU A 58 -0.02 8.72 6.50
C LEU A 58 -1.45 9.20 6.23
N ILE A 59 -2.33 8.32 5.76
CA ILE A 59 -3.72 8.67 5.48
C ILE A 59 -4.43 9.06 6.78
N GLN A 60 -4.36 8.22 7.81
CA GLN A 60 -5.03 8.48 9.09
C GLN A 60 -4.59 9.80 9.73
N SER A 61 -3.29 10.09 9.73
CA SER A 61 -2.74 11.33 10.33
C SER A 61 -3.02 12.61 9.52
N GLN A 62 -3.51 12.48 8.28
CA GLN A 62 -3.89 13.61 7.43
C GLN A 62 -5.39 13.79 7.32
N PHE A 63 -6.13 12.68 7.40
CA PHE A 63 -7.57 12.65 7.24
C PHE A 63 -8.12 11.57 8.16
N GLU A 64 -8.40 11.97 9.39
CA GLU A 64 -8.95 11.07 10.39
C GLU A 64 -10.35 10.60 9.95
N GLY A 65 -10.62 9.30 10.13
CA GLY A 65 -11.93 8.74 9.79
C GLY A 65 -12.17 8.47 8.29
N SER A 66 -11.15 8.47 7.43
CA SER A 66 -11.31 8.00 6.04
C SER A 66 -11.98 6.62 5.98
N LYS A 67 -12.92 6.47 5.05
CA LYS A 67 -13.73 5.26 4.88
C LYS A 67 -13.31 4.48 3.64
N ALA A 68 -13.01 5.20 2.57
CA ALA A 68 -12.72 4.59 1.29
C ALA A 68 -11.84 5.52 0.46
N VAL A 69 -10.61 5.10 0.20
CA VAL A 69 -9.58 5.97 -0.36
C VAL A 69 -9.11 5.44 -1.71
N GLY A 70 -9.00 6.34 -2.69
CA GLY A 70 -8.53 6.06 -4.04
C GLY A 70 -7.78 7.23 -4.66
N SER A 71 -6.96 6.97 -5.68
CA SER A 71 -6.33 8.05 -6.47
C SER A 71 -7.38 8.81 -7.29
N PHE A 72 -7.03 10.00 -7.77
CA PHE A 72 -7.91 10.75 -8.68
C PHE A 72 -8.30 9.90 -9.90
N SER A 73 -7.33 9.20 -10.50
CA SER A 73 -7.57 8.32 -11.66
C SER A 73 -8.48 7.14 -11.31
N PHE A 74 -8.33 6.56 -10.12
CA PHE A 74 -9.20 5.49 -9.65
C PHE A 74 -10.66 5.95 -9.58
N TRP A 75 -10.94 7.10 -8.97
CA TRP A 75 -12.29 7.64 -8.90
C TRP A 75 -12.87 7.91 -10.28
N LYS A 76 -12.06 8.51 -11.17
CA LYS A 76 -12.43 8.77 -12.56
C LYS A 76 -12.78 7.50 -13.33
N GLU A 77 -11.97 6.46 -13.21
CA GLU A 77 -12.21 5.15 -13.82
C GLU A 77 -13.53 4.52 -13.34
N LYS A 78 -13.91 4.78 -12.09
CA LYS A 78 -15.15 4.28 -11.49
C LYS A 78 -16.39 5.13 -11.79
N GLY A 79 -16.22 6.21 -12.57
CA GLY A 79 -17.30 7.12 -12.98
C GLY A 79 -17.54 8.30 -12.04
N PHE A 80 -16.63 8.55 -11.10
CA PHE A 80 -16.76 9.60 -10.08
C PHE A 80 -15.67 10.65 -10.24
N SER A 81 -15.92 11.84 -9.70
CA SER A 81 -14.98 12.95 -9.69
C SER A 81 -14.69 13.42 -8.27
N VAL A 82 -13.47 13.89 -8.06
CA VAL A 82 -13.09 14.60 -6.84
C VAL A 82 -13.74 15.99 -6.87
N ASN A 83 -14.35 16.40 -5.76
CA ASN A 83 -15.02 17.68 -5.63
C ASN A 83 -14.03 18.84 -5.80
N LYS A 84 -14.48 19.93 -6.40
CA LYS A 84 -13.63 21.09 -6.66
C LYS A 84 -13.16 21.71 -5.34
N GLY A 85 -11.84 21.87 -5.19
CA GLY A 85 -11.22 22.51 -4.02
C GLY A 85 -10.69 21.52 -2.98
N GLU A 86 -11.00 20.23 -3.13
CA GLU A 86 -10.51 19.19 -2.24
C GLU A 86 -8.99 19.05 -2.27
N LYS A 87 -8.41 18.86 -1.08
CA LYS A 87 -6.97 18.64 -0.90
C LYS A 87 -6.69 17.15 -0.86
N GLY A 88 -5.76 16.69 -1.71
CA GLY A 88 -5.36 15.30 -1.72
C GLY A 88 -4.53 14.92 -0.49
N ILE A 89 -4.75 13.70 -0.01
CA ILE A 89 -4.02 13.06 1.07
C ILE A 89 -2.70 12.52 0.50
N GLN A 90 -1.58 12.89 1.10
CA GLN A 90 -0.26 12.52 0.58
C GLN A 90 0.11 11.09 0.95
N ILE A 91 0.61 10.32 -0.02
CA ILE A 91 1.12 8.96 0.18
C ILE A 91 2.50 8.80 -0.46
N LEU A 92 3.25 7.80 0.00
CA LEU A 92 4.49 7.37 -0.63
C LEU A 92 4.18 6.39 -1.77
N VAL A 93 4.66 6.72 -2.97
CA VAL A 93 4.48 5.90 -4.18
C VAL A 93 5.84 5.34 -4.60
N PRO A 94 5.99 4.00 -4.69
CA PRO A 94 7.20 3.39 -5.20
C PRO A 94 7.30 3.57 -6.72
N ASN A 95 8.46 4.00 -7.19
CA ASN A 95 8.79 4.13 -8.61
C ASN A 95 10.09 3.40 -8.90
N ARG A 96 10.24 2.84 -10.10
CA ARG A 96 11.46 2.17 -10.53
C ARG A 96 12.06 2.91 -11.72
N THR A 97 13.33 3.29 -11.61
CA THR A 97 14.07 3.70 -12.81
C THR A 97 14.40 2.47 -13.66
N THR A 98 14.55 2.67 -14.97
CA THR A 98 14.97 1.61 -15.87
C THR A 98 16.48 1.37 -15.76
N ALA A 99 16.90 0.11 -15.88
CA ALA A 99 18.31 -0.22 -16.01
C ALA A 99 18.88 0.41 -17.29
N LYS A 100 20.12 0.90 -17.21
CA LYS A 100 20.83 1.50 -18.35
C LYS A 100 22.18 0.86 -18.53
N PHE A 101 22.66 0.78 -19.76
CA PHE A 101 24.03 0.37 -20.09
C PHE A 101 24.74 1.50 -20.82
N LYS A 102 26.06 1.51 -20.75
CA LYS A 102 26.91 2.45 -21.48
C LYS A 102 27.29 1.83 -22.83
N ASP A 103 26.87 2.47 -23.91
CA ASP A 103 27.17 1.98 -25.26
C ASP A 103 28.61 2.29 -25.70
N LYS A 104 28.97 1.86 -26.90
CA LYS A 104 30.31 2.05 -27.49
C LYS A 104 30.70 3.54 -27.64
N THR A 105 29.72 4.45 -27.69
CA THR A 105 29.94 5.91 -27.76
C THR A 105 30.09 6.55 -26.37
N GLY A 106 29.95 5.76 -25.30
CA GLY A 106 29.94 6.25 -23.93
C GLY A 106 28.58 6.78 -23.45
N THR A 107 27.52 6.63 -24.23
CA THR A 107 26.17 7.15 -23.92
C THR A 107 25.35 6.14 -23.12
N TRP A 108 24.61 6.60 -22.12
CA TRP A 108 23.73 5.75 -21.31
C TRP A 108 22.39 5.50 -22.02
N LYS A 109 22.14 4.26 -22.42
CA LYS A 109 20.90 3.80 -23.05
C LYS A 109 20.11 2.85 -22.15
N PRO A 110 18.76 2.87 -22.17
CA PRO A 110 17.97 1.89 -21.44
C PRO A 110 18.25 0.47 -21.96
N VAL A 111 18.44 -0.49 -21.05
CA VAL A 111 18.65 -1.90 -21.40
C VAL A 111 17.47 -2.45 -22.21
N ALA A 112 16.24 -1.99 -21.94
CA ALA A 112 15.05 -2.36 -22.69
C ALA A 112 15.07 -1.93 -24.17
N LYS A 113 16.02 -1.08 -24.57
CA LYS A 113 16.19 -0.60 -25.96
C LYS A 113 17.51 -1.10 -26.59
N ALA A 114 18.20 -2.06 -25.99
CA ALA A 114 19.44 -2.61 -26.51
C ALA A 114 19.21 -3.47 -27.77
N SER A 115 20.12 -3.39 -28.75
CA SER A 115 20.18 -4.31 -29.89
C SER A 115 20.57 -5.73 -29.45
N GLU A 116 20.45 -6.72 -30.34
CA GLU A 116 20.87 -8.10 -30.04
C GLU A 116 22.38 -8.21 -29.74
N GLU A 117 23.22 -7.45 -30.45
CA GLU A 117 24.65 -7.38 -30.17
C GLU A 117 24.92 -6.72 -28.81
N GLU A 118 24.22 -5.64 -28.49
CA GLU A 118 24.35 -4.94 -27.20
C GLU A 118 23.89 -5.83 -26.04
N LYS A 119 22.81 -6.61 -26.20
CA LYS A 119 22.37 -7.61 -25.20
C LYS A 119 23.45 -8.64 -24.92
N LYS A 120 24.10 -9.21 -25.94
CA LYS A 120 25.22 -10.14 -25.77
C LYS A 120 26.39 -9.49 -25.01
N GLN A 121 26.68 -8.22 -25.27
CA GLN A 121 27.72 -7.48 -24.54
C GLN A 121 27.34 -7.23 -23.07
N ILE A 122 26.06 -6.98 -22.80
CA ILE A 122 25.52 -6.83 -21.44
C ILE A 122 25.61 -8.15 -20.67
N GLU A 123 25.20 -9.27 -21.27
CA GLU A 123 25.23 -10.61 -20.66
C GLU A 123 26.67 -11.06 -20.36
N SER A 124 27.60 -10.79 -21.28
CA SER A 124 29.02 -11.08 -21.09
C SER A 124 29.74 -10.09 -20.16
N LYS A 125 29.03 -9.12 -19.56
CA LYS A 125 29.58 -8.09 -18.65
C LYS A 125 30.70 -7.24 -19.29
N ASN A 126 30.70 -7.13 -20.61
CA ASN A 126 31.69 -6.35 -21.37
C ASN A 126 31.37 -4.86 -21.42
N VAL A 127 30.19 -4.44 -20.97
CA VAL A 127 29.75 -3.04 -20.90
C VAL A 127 29.30 -2.67 -19.48
N GLU A 128 29.48 -1.40 -19.12
CA GLU A 128 29.04 -0.90 -17.83
C GLU A 128 27.50 -0.85 -17.76
N VAL A 129 26.91 -1.44 -16.72
CA VAL A 129 25.46 -1.47 -16.50
C VAL A 129 25.12 -0.83 -15.17
N LYS A 130 24.20 0.14 -15.19
CA LYS A 130 23.57 0.74 -14.01
C LYS A 130 22.19 0.10 -13.82
N PRO A 131 21.97 -0.66 -12.73
CA PRO A 131 20.68 -1.26 -12.47
C PRO A 131 19.62 -0.18 -12.22
N GLY A 132 18.36 -0.54 -12.51
CA GLY A 132 17.22 0.25 -12.09
C GLY A 132 17.21 0.39 -10.57
N ARG A 133 16.80 1.56 -10.08
CA ARG A 133 16.74 1.89 -8.65
C ARG A 133 15.29 2.13 -8.25
N LEU A 134 14.91 1.57 -7.11
CA LEU A 134 13.67 1.93 -6.44
C LEU A 134 13.83 3.30 -5.81
N TYR A 135 12.88 4.20 -6.04
CA TYR A 135 12.78 5.47 -5.35
C TYR A 135 11.32 5.78 -5.05
N PHE A 136 11.07 6.66 -4.10
CA PHE A 136 9.72 7.06 -3.72
C PHE A 136 9.42 8.47 -4.21
N SER A 137 8.15 8.71 -4.52
CA SER A 137 7.61 10.04 -4.78
C SER A 137 6.36 10.28 -3.94
N VAL A 138 5.97 11.54 -3.78
CA VAL A 138 4.69 11.90 -3.17
C VAL A 138 3.56 11.73 -4.19
N GLY A 139 2.64 10.82 -3.90
CA GLY A 139 1.35 10.69 -4.60
C GLY A 139 0.21 11.28 -3.79
N TYR A 140 -0.98 11.34 -4.41
CA TYR A 140 -2.18 11.89 -3.79
C TYR A 140 -3.36 10.95 -3.97
N VAL A 141 -4.10 10.76 -2.89
CA VAL A 141 -5.35 10.00 -2.83
C VAL A 141 -6.43 10.85 -2.17
N PHE A 142 -7.68 10.43 -2.34
CA PHE A 142 -8.86 11.16 -1.88
C PHE A 142 -9.81 10.17 -1.23
N ASP A 143 -10.40 10.57 -0.10
CA ASP A 143 -11.48 9.82 0.53
C ASP A 143 -12.79 9.99 -0.26
N VAL A 144 -13.71 9.03 -0.14
CA VAL A 144 -15.05 9.09 -0.74
C VAL A 144 -15.77 10.39 -0.40
N SER A 145 -15.63 10.92 0.83
CA SER A 145 -16.27 12.19 1.23
C SER A 145 -15.78 13.40 0.42
N GLN A 146 -14.64 13.27 -0.26
CA GLN A 146 -14.06 14.28 -1.14
C GLN A 146 -14.50 14.11 -2.60
N THR A 147 -15.45 13.22 -2.87
CA THR A 147 -15.93 12.90 -4.21
C THR A 147 -17.44 13.08 -4.30
N ASN A 148 -17.99 12.91 -5.50
CA ASN A 148 -19.42 12.85 -5.73
C ASN A 148 -20.01 11.43 -5.60
N ALA A 149 -19.23 10.43 -5.16
CA ALA A 149 -19.70 9.08 -4.91
C ALA A 149 -20.53 9.00 -3.63
N LYS A 150 -21.57 8.16 -3.61
CA LYS A 150 -22.44 7.96 -2.45
C LYS A 150 -22.16 6.63 -1.75
N ALA A 151 -22.75 6.43 -0.58
CA ALA A 151 -22.57 5.21 0.20
C ALA A 151 -23.04 3.97 -0.56
N GLU A 152 -24.11 4.09 -1.35
CA GLU A 152 -24.69 3.00 -2.13
C GLU A 152 -23.76 2.54 -3.28
N ASP A 153 -22.84 3.41 -3.73
CA ASP A 153 -21.87 3.08 -4.77
C ASP A 153 -20.69 2.25 -4.23
N LEU A 154 -20.41 2.36 -2.92
CA LEU A 154 -19.18 1.85 -2.33
C LEU A 154 -19.02 0.32 -2.41
N PRO A 155 -20.07 -0.51 -2.27
CA PRO A 155 -19.95 -1.95 -2.47
C PRO A 155 -19.47 -2.32 -3.89
N ARG A 156 -19.90 -1.56 -4.90
CA ARG A 156 -19.48 -1.75 -6.30
C ARG A 156 -18.06 -1.23 -6.56
N ILE A 157 -17.68 -0.09 -5.95
CA ILE A 157 -16.37 0.53 -6.13
C ILE A 157 -15.27 -0.29 -5.43
N PHE A 158 -15.55 -0.80 -4.23
CA PHE A 158 -14.64 -1.55 -3.36
C PHE A 158 -15.26 -2.90 -2.97
N PRO A 159 -15.29 -3.88 -3.89
CA PRO A 159 -15.78 -5.21 -3.56
C PRO A 159 -14.96 -5.82 -2.42
N ASN A 160 -15.59 -6.61 -1.57
CA ASN A 160 -14.98 -7.30 -0.41
C ASN A 160 -14.39 -6.38 0.68
N ARG A 161 -14.72 -5.07 0.69
CA ARG A 161 -14.36 -4.18 1.82
C ARG A 161 -15.41 -4.20 2.93
N TRP A 162 -16.67 -4.28 2.56
CA TRP A 162 -17.78 -4.27 3.49
C TRP A 162 -17.97 -5.70 4.01
N LEU A 163 -17.80 -5.90 5.30
CA LEU A 163 -18.10 -7.18 5.97
C LEU A 163 -19.60 -7.33 6.25
N GLU A 164 -20.41 -6.59 5.51
CA GLU A 164 -21.87 -6.59 5.59
C GLU A 164 -22.39 -7.59 4.55
N GLY A 165 -23.14 -8.58 5.00
CA GLY A 165 -23.67 -9.65 4.14
C GLY A 165 -23.82 -10.98 4.88
N SER A 166 -24.56 -11.90 4.30
CA SER A 166 -24.63 -13.29 4.74
C SER A 166 -23.62 -14.13 3.95
N VAL A 167 -22.90 -15.01 4.64
CA VAL A 167 -22.03 -15.99 3.97
C VAL A 167 -22.90 -17.17 3.57
N GLY A 168 -23.22 -17.26 2.28
CA GLY A 168 -23.79 -18.48 1.71
C GLY A 168 -22.83 -19.66 1.91
N ASP A 169 -23.35 -20.78 2.37
CA ASP A 169 -22.58 -22.00 2.65
C ASP A 169 -21.33 -21.78 3.54
N TYR A 170 -21.55 -21.19 4.71
CA TYR A 170 -20.51 -20.97 5.73
C TYR A 170 -19.68 -22.22 6.04
N LYS A 171 -20.28 -23.41 6.00
CA LYS A 171 -19.58 -24.69 6.23
C LYS A 171 -18.47 -24.92 5.20
N SER A 172 -18.74 -24.66 3.93
CA SER A 172 -17.75 -24.80 2.87
C SER A 172 -16.64 -23.75 2.98
N LEU A 173 -16.97 -22.50 3.35
CA LEU A 173 -15.97 -21.47 3.63
C LEU A 173 -15.05 -21.90 4.78
N TYR A 174 -15.62 -22.36 5.89
CA TYR A 174 -14.88 -22.79 7.07
C TYR A 174 -13.93 -23.95 6.74
N LYS A 175 -14.40 -24.97 6.02
CA LYS A 175 -13.55 -26.08 5.54
C LYS A 175 -12.40 -25.59 4.65
N GLY A 176 -12.65 -24.61 3.78
CA GLY A 176 -11.61 -23.99 2.97
C GLY A 176 -10.56 -23.27 3.82
N MET A 177 -11.00 -22.59 4.89
CA MET A 177 -10.09 -21.94 5.84
C MET A 177 -9.26 -22.96 6.63
N GLU A 178 -9.85 -24.08 7.06
CA GLU A 178 -9.13 -25.19 7.72
C GLU A 178 -8.03 -25.75 6.82
N ALA A 179 -8.34 -26.05 5.56
CA ALA A 179 -7.37 -26.57 4.60
C ALA A 179 -6.20 -25.60 4.34
N ILE A 180 -6.48 -24.29 4.30
CA ILE A 180 -5.43 -23.25 4.18
C ILE A 180 -4.58 -23.18 5.45
N ALA A 181 -5.20 -23.26 6.63
CA ALA A 181 -4.49 -23.28 7.90
C ALA A 181 -3.53 -24.47 7.98
N GLU A 182 -4.01 -25.68 7.68
CA GLU A 182 -3.21 -26.90 7.62
C GLU A 182 -2.04 -26.77 6.65
N LYS A 183 -2.30 -26.29 5.42
CA LYS A 183 -1.25 -26.07 4.41
C LYS A 183 -0.16 -25.11 4.88
N ASN A 184 -0.52 -24.11 5.68
CA ASN A 184 0.42 -23.12 6.21
C ASN A 184 1.03 -23.55 7.57
N GLY A 185 0.74 -24.76 8.05
CA GLY A 185 1.22 -25.24 9.36
C GLY A 185 0.62 -24.48 10.54
N VAL A 186 -0.55 -23.85 10.36
CA VAL A 186 -1.28 -23.13 11.40
C VAL A 186 -2.34 -24.06 11.97
N LYS A 187 -2.20 -24.43 13.24
CA LYS A 187 -3.20 -25.26 13.93
C LYS A 187 -4.37 -24.39 14.41
N ILE A 188 -5.58 -24.68 13.94
CA ILE A 188 -6.81 -24.09 14.49
C ILE A 188 -7.12 -24.88 15.78
N ILE A 189 -7.23 -24.17 16.89
CA ILE A 189 -7.60 -24.74 18.20
C ILE A 189 -8.85 -24.04 18.72
N GLU A 190 -9.67 -24.79 19.44
CA GLU A 190 -10.76 -24.16 20.18
C GLU A 190 -10.20 -23.21 21.25
N PRO A 191 -10.87 -22.07 21.51
CA PRO A 191 -10.43 -21.15 22.56
C PRO A 191 -10.36 -21.87 23.91
N LYS A 192 -9.19 -21.81 24.57
CA LYS A 192 -9.00 -22.41 25.90
C LYS A 192 -9.73 -21.66 27.02
N GLN A 193 -10.16 -20.43 26.76
CA GLN A 193 -10.86 -19.53 27.68
C GLN A 193 -11.84 -18.64 26.90
N GLU A 194 -12.87 -18.12 27.57
CA GLU A 194 -13.79 -17.13 26.98
C GLU A 194 -13.02 -15.88 26.53
N LEU A 195 -13.06 -15.59 25.23
CA LEU A 195 -12.34 -14.48 24.61
C LEU A 195 -13.05 -13.12 24.75
N GLY A 196 -14.13 -13.04 25.55
CA GLY A 196 -14.98 -11.87 25.66
C GLY A 196 -15.56 -11.46 24.30
N VAL A 197 -15.45 -10.18 23.93
CA VAL A 197 -15.90 -9.67 22.62
C VAL A 197 -14.96 -10.01 21.45
N ALA A 198 -13.80 -10.62 21.73
CA ALA A 198 -12.86 -11.02 20.69
C ALA A 198 -13.30 -12.35 20.06
N LYS A 199 -13.30 -12.41 18.72
CA LYS A 199 -13.76 -13.59 17.97
C LYS A 199 -12.65 -14.62 17.69
N THR A 200 -11.38 -14.24 17.85
CA THR A 200 -10.21 -15.11 17.60
C THR A 200 -9.00 -14.67 18.45
N ASN A 201 -8.06 -15.59 18.67
CA ASN A 201 -6.75 -15.36 19.30
C ASN A 201 -5.65 -16.04 18.47
N TYR A 202 -4.43 -15.51 18.47
CA TYR A 202 -3.25 -16.13 17.86
C TYR A 202 -2.21 -16.46 18.94
N GLU A 203 -1.97 -17.75 19.16
CA GLU A 203 -0.93 -18.24 20.08
C GLU A 203 0.24 -18.81 19.28
N LYS A 204 1.45 -18.33 19.56
CA LYS A 204 2.67 -18.93 19.01
C LYS A 204 3.02 -20.16 19.84
N SER A 205 2.83 -21.36 19.30
CA SER A 205 3.30 -22.59 19.97
C SER A 205 4.84 -22.62 20.02
N ARG A 206 5.40 -23.13 21.12
CA ARG A 206 6.85 -23.36 21.30
C ARG A 206 7.39 -24.50 20.43
N ASP A 207 6.54 -25.27 19.78
CA ASP A 207 6.92 -26.45 18.99
C ASP A 207 7.79 -26.15 17.76
N GLY A 208 7.91 -24.88 17.36
CA GLY A 208 8.78 -24.45 16.26
C GLY A 208 10.22 -24.06 16.66
N MET A 209 10.61 -24.17 17.94
CA MET A 209 11.96 -23.81 18.42
C MET A 209 12.95 -25.00 18.53
N GLN A 210 12.56 -26.19 18.09
CA GLN A 210 13.47 -27.32 17.94
C GLN A 210 13.50 -27.76 16.48
N ASN A 211 14.29 -27.05 15.67
CA ASN A 211 14.98 -27.52 14.46
C ASN A 211 15.43 -26.32 13.62
N LYS A 212 16.51 -25.66 14.08
CA LYS A 212 17.52 -25.00 13.23
C LYS A 212 18.86 -25.03 13.94
#